data_AF-A0A2W5NZW0-F1
#
_entry.id   AF-A0A2W5NZW0-F1
#
_cell.length_a   1.000
_cell.length_b   1.000
_cell.length_c   1.000
_cell.angle_alpha   90.00
_cell.angle_beta   90.00
_cell.angle_gamma   90.00
#
_symmetry.space_group_name_H-M   'P 1'
#
loop_
_entity.id
_entity.type
_entity.pdbx_description
1 polymer ?
#
loop_
_entity_poly.entity_id
_entity_poly.type
_entity_poly.pdbx_seq_one_letter_code
_entity_poly.pdbx_strand_id
1 'polypeptide(L)'
;IERLEKEVFGPVLHVLRFARSGLDALLQRINATGYGLTMGVHSRIDETIERVAARAQVGNLYVNRNMVGALVGVQPFGGEGLSGTGPKAGGPLYLYRLLAQRPVSTPLPPQADAADEDAPRAWPALQALAAWSRAQQRGDAALCERFAAASVAGVRRVLPGPTGERNVYRLEGRHAVLCLADDERDRLAQLAGVLAVGSRALWPESPEARALHAALPSEVQPRVGFTPDWQSSEATAFDAVLHHGSPGALRAVCEALAARPGAIVGVQGLADAAIVLDRLLLERSLSVNTAAAGGNAHLMTIG
;
A
#
# COMPACT_ATOMS: atom_id res chain seq x y z
N ILE A 1 -24.12 -6.92 -4.40
CA ILE A 1 -22.85 -7.57 -3.99
C ILE A 1 -23.04 -8.18 -2.61
N GLU A 2 -23.76 -7.50 -1.72
CA GLU A 2 -24.11 -7.85 -0.35
C GLU A 2 -24.75 -9.24 -0.16
N ARG A 3 -25.33 -9.82 -1.22
CA ARG A 3 -25.83 -11.21 -1.19
C ARG A 3 -24.72 -12.26 -1.25
N LEU A 4 -23.48 -11.87 -1.53
CA LEU A 4 -22.29 -12.72 -1.53
C LEU A 4 -21.60 -12.56 -0.17
N GLU A 5 -21.87 -13.49 0.73
CA GLU A 5 -21.36 -13.42 2.11
C GLU A 5 -19.95 -14.02 2.26
N LYS A 6 -19.57 -14.93 1.36
CA LYS A 6 -18.26 -15.60 1.36
C LYS A 6 -17.82 -15.99 -0.03
N GLU A 7 -16.54 -16.28 -0.17
CA GLU A 7 -15.98 -16.88 -1.38
C GLU A 7 -16.59 -18.27 -1.65
N VAL A 8 -17.01 -18.50 -2.91
CA VAL A 8 -17.47 -19.80 -3.40
C VAL A 8 -16.43 -20.33 -4.37
N PHE A 9 -15.54 -21.21 -3.88
CA PHE A 9 -14.40 -21.72 -4.64
C PHE A 9 -14.80 -22.87 -5.57
N GLY A 10 -15.49 -22.52 -6.66
CA GLY A 10 -16.00 -23.46 -7.65
C GLY A 10 -16.48 -22.78 -8.93
N PRO A 11 -17.03 -23.52 -9.91
CA PRO A 11 -17.42 -22.99 -11.22
C PRO A 11 -18.77 -22.23 -11.16
N VAL A 12 -18.86 -21.22 -10.28
CA VAL A 12 -20.08 -20.43 -10.07
C VAL A 12 -19.80 -18.96 -10.41
N LEU A 13 -20.41 -18.46 -11.48
CA LEU A 13 -20.33 -17.06 -11.88
C LEU A 13 -21.57 -16.29 -11.41
N HIS A 14 -21.37 -15.28 -10.58
CA HIS A 14 -22.41 -14.35 -10.16
C HIS A 14 -22.46 -13.14 -11.11
N VAL A 15 -23.64 -12.82 -11.63
CA VAL A 15 -23.83 -11.69 -12.55
C VAL A 15 -24.74 -10.64 -11.89
N LEU A 16 -24.25 -9.41 -11.84
CA LEU A 16 -25.01 -8.26 -11.34
C LEU A 16 -25.07 -7.17 -12.42
N ARG A 17 -26.14 -6.37 -12.37
CA ARG A 17 -26.32 -5.20 -13.24
C ARG A 17 -26.09 -3.94 -12.43
N PHE A 18 -25.58 -2.90 -13.09
CA PHE A 18 -25.45 -1.56 -12.53
C PHE A 18 -25.70 -0.53 -13.64
N ALA A 19 -26.19 0.66 -13.27
CA ALA A 19 -26.29 1.78 -14.20
C ALA A 19 -24.91 2.45 -14.35
N ARG A 20 -24.58 2.99 -15.54
CA ARG A 20 -23.28 3.63 -15.79
C ARG A 20 -22.95 4.77 -14.82
N SER A 21 -23.96 5.54 -14.41
CA SER A 21 -23.84 6.59 -13.39
C SER A 21 -23.51 6.05 -11.99
N GLY A 22 -23.81 4.78 -11.72
CA GLY A 22 -23.52 4.09 -10.47
C GLY A 22 -22.16 3.38 -10.40
N LEU A 23 -21.25 3.62 -11.35
CA LEU A 23 -19.93 2.96 -11.38
C LEU A 23 -19.13 3.18 -10.10
N ASP A 24 -19.07 4.41 -9.58
CA ASP A 24 -18.30 4.70 -8.36
C ASP A 24 -18.88 4.00 -7.13
N ALA A 25 -20.21 4.01 -7.00
CA ALA A 25 -20.89 3.29 -5.93
C ALA A 25 -20.67 1.77 -6.04
N LEU A 26 -20.60 1.24 -7.27
CA LEU A 26 -20.26 -0.17 -7.48
C LEU A 26 -18.82 -0.47 -7.03
N LEU A 27 -17.84 0.34 -7.42
CA LEU A 27 -16.44 0.15 -7.02
C LEU A 27 -16.28 0.21 -5.50
N GLN A 28 -16.94 1.17 -4.85
CA GLN A 28 -16.98 1.26 -3.39
C GLN A 28 -17.54 -0.02 -2.75
N ARG A 29 -18.64 -0.58 -3.29
CA ARG A 29 -19.22 -1.83 -2.79
C ARG A 29 -18.33 -3.05 -3.04
N ILE A 30 -17.55 -3.08 -4.13
CA ILE A 30 -16.56 -4.13 -4.38
C ILE A 30 -15.44 -4.04 -3.35
N ASN A 31 -14.85 -2.85 -3.16
CA ASN A 31 -13.80 -2.63 -2.18
C ASN A 31 -14.27 -2.94 -0.74
N ALA A 32 -15.53 -2.63 -0.42
CA ALA A 32 -16.14 -2.91 0.88
C ALA A 32 -16.33 -4.40 1.19
N THR A 33 -16.13 -5.31 0.22
CA THR A 33 -16.09 -6.75 0.50
C THR A 33 -14.89 -7.15 1.38
N GLY A 34 -13.89 -6.26 1.51
CA GLY A 34 -12.67 -6.49 2.26
C GLY A 34 -11.63 -7.33 1.51
N TYR A 35 -12.02 -7.99 0.43
CA TYR A 35 -11.09 -8.68 -0.48
C TYR A 35 -10.50 -7.71 -1.49
N GLY A 36 -9.29 -8.05 -1.98
CA GLY A 36 -8.50 -7.19 -2.85
C GLY A 36 -7.52 -7.96 -3.72
N LEU A 37 -7.90 -9.11 -4.27
CA LEU A 37 -6.98 -9.97 -5.04
C LEU A 37 -6.87 -9.55 -6.52
N THR A 38 -7.87 -9.89 -7.33
CA THR A 38 -7.91 -9.54 -8.76
C THR A 38 -9.15 -8.72 -9.10
N MET A 39 -9.02 -7.83 -10.09
CA MET A 39 -10.14 -7.11 -10.71
C MET A 39 -9.89 -6.98 -12.20
N GLY A 40 -10.98 -6.95 -12.97
CA GLY A 40 -10.96 -6.83 -14.41
C GLY A 40 -11.89 -5.71 -14.85
N VAL A 41 -11.45 -4.91 -15.82
CA VAL A 41 -12.29 -3.94 -16.51
C VAL A 41 -12.20 -4.17 -18.02
N HIS A 42 -13.36 -4.27 -18.65
CA HIS A 42 -13.48 -4.30 -20.10
C HIS A 42 -14.11 -2.99 -20.56
N SER A 43 -13.32 -2.16 -21.25
CA SER A 43 -13.74 -0.85 -21.76
C SER A 43 -12.80 -0.41 -22.87
N ARG A 44 -13.32 0.32 -23.85
CA ARG A 44 -12.53 1.06 -24.86
C ARG A 44 -12.43 2.55 -24.57
N ILE A 45 -13.01 2.99 -23.45
CA ILE A 45 -13.06 4.38 -23.03
C ILE A 45 -12.00 4.56 -21.94
N ASP A 46 -10.95 5.33 -22.25
CA ASP A 46 -9.81 5.56 -21.37
C ASP A 46 -10.23 6.17 -20.04
N GLU A 47 -11.12 7.17 -20.06
CA GLU A 47 -11.68 7.78 -18.85
C GLU A 47 -12.30 6.74 -17.90
N THR A 48 -12.94 5.70 -18.45
CA THR A 48 -13.54 4.63 -17.63
C THR A 48 -12.47 3.70 -17.07
N ILE A 49 -11.44 3.37 -17.84
CA ILE A 49 -10.31 2.54 -17.40
C ILE A 49 -9.56 3.26 -16.27
N GLU A 50 -9.20 4.53 -16.48
CA GLU A 50 -8.49 5.36 -15.51
C GLU A 50 -9.30 5.53 -14.23
N ARG A 51 -10.61 5.78 -14.35
CA ARG A 51 -11.52 5.91 -13.20
C ARG A 51 -11.57 4.63 -12.36
N VAL A 52 -11.63 3.45 -13.00
CA VAL A 52 -11.57 2.16 -12.30
C VAL A 52 -10.18 1.95 -11.68
N ALA A 53 -9.11 2.16 -12.45
CA ALA A 53 -7.74 1.95 -11.99
C ALA A 53 -7.35 2.84 -10.80
N ALA A 54 -7.89 4.06 -10.72
CA ALA A 54 -7.67 4.99 -9.62
C ALA A 54 -8.46 4.66 -8.34
N ARG A 55 -9.53 3.86 -8.43
CA ARG A 55 -10.44 3.55 -7.31
C ARG A 55 -10.37 2.10 -6.85
N ALA A 56 -9.86 1.21 -7.69
CA ALA A 56 -9.74 -0.20 -7.37
C ALA A 56 -8.77 -0.42 -6.21
N GLN A 57 -9.23 -1.10 -5.16
CA GLN A 57 -8.41 -1.55 -4.04
C GLN A 57 -8.10 -3.05 -4.23
N VAL A 58 -7.28 -3.33 -5.24
CA VAL A 58 -6.84 -4.69 -5.57
C VAL A 58 -5.36 -4.76 -5.87
N GLY A 59 -4.75 -5.90 -5.57
CA GLY A 59 -3.36 -6.16 -5.88
C GLY A 59 -3.10 -6.36 -7.37
N ASN A 60 -4.03 -6.96 -8.12
CA ASN A 60 -3.86 -7.24 -9.56
C ASN A 60 -5.06 -6.74 -10.37
N LEU A 61 -4.87 -5.70 -11.18
CA LEU A 61 -5.88 -5.14 -12.08
C LEU A 61 -5.58 -5.51 -13.54
N TYR A 62 -6.60 -5.98 -14.25
CA TYR A 62 -6.52 -6.43 -15.62
C TYR A 62 -7.45 -5.60 -16.52
N VAL A 63 -6.94 -5.09 -17.63
CA VAL A 63 -7.71 -4.28 -18.58
C VAL A 63 -7.82 -5.02 -19.91
N ASN A 64 -9.05 -5.25 -20.35
CA ASN A 64 -9.39 -5.90 -21.62
C ASN A 64 -8.76 -7.30 -21.82
N ARG A 65 -8.67 -8.08 -20.74
CA ARG A 65 -8.17 -9.46 -20.72
C ARG A 65 -8.78 -10.24 -19.56
N ASN A 66 -8.53 -11.54 -19.51
CA ASN A 66 -8.89 -12.37 -18.36
C ASN A 66 -8.11 -11.94 -17.08
N MET A 67 -8.58 -12.40 -15.92
CA MET A 67 -8.04 -12.04 -14.60
C MET A 67 -7.28 -13.18 -13.92
N VAL A 68 -6.80 -14.15 -14.70
CA VAL A 68 -6.17 -15.39 -14.21
C VAL A 68 -4.82 -15.61 -14.90
N GLY A 69 -4.00 -16.54 -14.38
CA GLY A 69 -2.76 -16.92 -15.03
C GLY A 69 -1.68 -15.84 -14.99
N ALA A 70 -1.53 -15.17 -13.84
CA ALA A 70 -0.46 -14.19 -13.63
C ALA A 70 0.92 -14.82 -13.86
N LEU A 71 1.75 -14.17 -14.68
CA LEU A 71 3.09 -14.61 -15.01
C LEU A 71 4.10 -14.04 -14.00
N VAL A 72 4.95 -14.91 -13.47
CA VAL A 72 6.03 -14.53 -12.53
C VAL A 72 6.94 -13.47 -13.16
N GLY A 73 7.25 -12.41 -12.42
CA GLY A 73 8.10 -11.31 -12.89
C GLY A 73 7.43 -10.34 -13.87
N VAL A 74 6.24 -10.63 -14.39
CA VAL A 74 5.49 -9.75 -15.31
C VAL A 74 4.23 -9.19 -14.65
N GLN A 75 3.46 -10.04 -13.96
CA GLN A 75 2.35 -9.63 -13.11
C GLN A 75 2.54 -10.21 -11.70
N PRO A 76 3.47 -9.66 -10.88
CA PRO A 76 3.61 -10.06 -9.48
C PRO A 76 2.24 -10.22 -8.81
N PHE A 77 2.04 -11.36 -8.14
CA PHE A 77 0.70 -11.80 -7.75
C PHE A 77 0.52 -11.80 -6.23
N GLY A 78 -0.62 -11.28 -5.79
CA GLY A 78 -0.99 -11.15 -4.39
C GLY A 78 -1.92 -9.98 -4.18
N GLY A 79 -2.80 -10.06 -3.17
CA GLY A 79 -3.82 -9.05 -2.91
C GLY A 79 -3.54 -8.17 -1.70
N GLU A 80 -4.56 -7.39 -1.35
CA GLU A 80 -4.63 -6.58 -0.13
C GLU A 80 -5.88 -6.95 0.70
N GLY A 81 -5.95 -6.48 1.95
CA GLY A 81 -7.06 -6.78 2.85
C GLY A 81 -7.18 -8.28 3.18
N LEU A 82 -8.39 -8.83 3.08
CA LEU A 82 -8.67 -10.25 3.32
C LEU A 82 -7.95 -11.18 2.33
N SER A 83 -7.43 -10.65 1.22
CA SER A 83 -6.74 -11.43 0.19
C SER A 83 -5.26 -11.68 0.47
N GLY A 84 -4.68 -11.07 1.50
CA GLY A 84 -3.32 -11.38 1.93
C GLY A 84 -2.55 -10.20 2.50
N THR A 85 -1.42 -10.53 3.12
CA THR A 85 -0.54 -9.56 3.78
C THR A 85 0.47 -8.91 2.83
N GLY A 86 0.75 -9.56 1.70
CA GLY A 86 1.96 -9.33 0.91
C GLY A 86 3.25 -9.78 1.64
N PRO A 87 4.43 -9.58 1.04
CA PRO A 87 4.66 -9.07 -0.33
C PRO A 87 4.16 -10.02 -1.43
N LYS A 88 4.09 -9.54 -2.68
CA LYS A 88 3.61 -10.33 -3.82
C LYS A 88 4.56 -11.47 -4.18
N ALA A 89 4.00 -12.65 -4.42
CA ALA A 89 4.74 -13.77 -4.99
C ALA A 89 5.18 -13.43 -6.43
N GLY A 90 6.41 -13.82 -6.78
CA GLY A 90 7.00 -13.46 -8.07
C GLY A 90 7.30 -11.96 -8.23
N GLY A 91 7.19 -11.17 -7.15
CA GLY A 91 7.58 -9.77 -7.08
C GLY A 91 8.96 -9.56 -6.45
N PRO A 92 9.51 -8.34 -6.56
CA PRO A 92 10.88 -8.03 -6.13
C PRO A 92 11.06 -8.07 -4.60
N LEU A 93 9.99 -7.87 -3.82
CA LEU A 93 10.05 -7.77 -2.37
C LEU A 93 9.96 -9.13 -1.65
N TYR A 94 9.60 -10.21 -2.36
CA TYR A 94 9.22 -11.48 -1.73
C TYR A 94 10.36 -12.12 -0.94
N LEU A 95 11.53 -12.30 -1.57
CA LEU A 95 12.69 -12.93 -0.93
C LEU A 95 13.21 -12.11 0.27
N TYR A 96 13.09 -10.79 0.20
CA TYR A 96 13.56 -9.89 1.26
C TYR A 96 12.73 -9.99 2.53
N ARG A 97 11.51 -10.54 2.46
CA ARG A 97 10.71 -10.85 3.64
C ARG A 97 11.24 -12.08 4.39
N LEU A 98 11.99 -12.96 3.72
CA LEU A 98 12.53 -14.21 4.26
C LEU A 98 13.93 -14.05 4.86
N LEU A 99 14.54 -12.87 4.73
CA LEU A 99 15.84 -12.57 5.30
C LEU A 99 15.73 -12.08 6.74
N ALA A 100 16.57 -12.61 7.63
CA ALA A 100 16.74 -12.08 8.99
C ALA A 100 17.41 -10.70 8.98
N GLN A 101 18.36 -10.48 8.06
CA GLN A 101 19.03 -9.21 7.83
C GLN A 101 18.84 -8.81 6.37
N ARG A 102 18.41 -7.56 6.15
CA ARG A 102 18.00 -7.06 4.84
C ARG A 102 19.09 -6.15 4.28
N PRO A 103 19.30 -6.12 2.97
CA PRO A 103 20.04 -5.05 2.33
C PRO A 103 19.44 -3.68 2.67
N VAL A 104 20.29 -2.65 2.68
CA VAL A 104 19.88 -1.28 3.04
C VAL A 104 18.91 -0.69 2.00
N SER A 105 19.07 -1.05 0.73
CA SER A 105 18.23 -0.58 -0.37
C SER A 105 17.07 -1.53 -0.67
N THR A 106 15.92 -0.93 -0.95
CA THR A 106 14.76 -1.65 -1.48
C THR A 106 15.01 -2.04 -2.93
N PRO A 107 14.87 -3.32 -3.31
CA PRO A 107 15.01 -3.72 -4.70
C PRO A 107 13.85 -3.18 -5.53
N LEU A 108 14.18 -2.59 -6.68
CA LEU A 108 13.20 -2.22 -7.70
C LEU A 108 13.38 -3.12 -8.93
N PRO A 109 12.29 -3.52 -9.59
CA PRO A 109 12.41 -4.26 -10.84
C PRO A 109 13.02 -3.35 -11.92
N PRO A 110 13.67 -3.94 -12.94
CA PRO A 110 14.22 -3.17 -14.04
C PRO A 110 13.10 -2.38 -14.75
N GLN A 111 13.41 -1.17 -15.19
CA GLN A 111 12.51 -0.35 -15.98
C GLN A 111 12.69 -0.67 -17.46
N ALA A 112 11.65 -1.22 -18.10
CA ALA A 112 11.70 -1.56 -19.52
C ALA A 112 11.69 -0.32 -20.44
N ASP A 113 11.12 0.80 -19.99
CA ASP A 113 10.97 2.02 -20.77
C ASP A 113 11.31 3.26 -19.94
N ALA A 114 12.42 3.93 -20.25
CA ALA A 114 12.91 5.11 -19.53
C ALA A 114 12.01 6.36 -19.73
N ALA A 115 11.20 6.40 -20.80
CA ALA A 115 10.28 7.52 -21.05
C ALA A 115 9.11 7.58 -20.05
N ASP A 116 8.93 6.54 -19.25
CA ASP A 116 7.84 6.37 -18.28
C ASP A 116 8.30 6.52 -16.81
N GLU A 117 9.48 7.10 -16.57
CA GLU A 117 9.97 7.44 -15.22
C GLU A 117 9.16 8.60 -14.61
N ASP A 118 8.42 8.29 -13.54
CA ASP A 118 7.77 9.32 -12.74
C ASP A 118 8.83 10.14 -11.98
N ALA A 119 8.58 11.45 -11.87
CA ALA A 119 9.37 12.32 -11.00
C ALA A 119 9.37 11.79 -9.54
N PRO A 120 10.45 12.00 -8.77
CA PRO A 120 10.50 11.60 -7.37
C PRO A 120 9.31 12.17 -6.61
N ARG A 121 8.53 11.29 -5.97
CA ARG A 121 7.35 11.70 -5.22
C ARG A 121 7.79 12.41 -3.94
N ALA A 122 7.51 13.71 -3.86
CA ALA A 122 7.73 14.49 -2.66
C ALA A 122 6.63 14.22 -1.63
N TRP A 123 7.00 14.22 -0.34
CA TRP A 123 6.09 14.08 0.78
C TRP A 123 6.10 15.36 1.63
N PRO A 124 5.22 16.35 1.33
CA PRO A 124 5.25 17.64 2.02
C PRO A 124 5.16 17.55 3.54
N ALA A 125 4.34 16.62 4.06
CA ALA A 125 4.22 16.38 5.49
C ALA A 125 5.56 15.89 6.11
N LEU A 126 6.32 15.02 5.43
CA LEU A 126 7.63 14.59 5.92
C LEU A 126 8.63 15.75 5.93
N GLN A 127 8.61 16.59 4.88
CA GLN A 127 9.47 17.77 4.79
C GLN A 127 9.15 18.78 5.90
N ALA A 128 7.86 19.02 6.17
CA ALA A 128 7.39 19.87 7.25
C ALA A 128 7.80 19.32 8.62
N LEU A 129 7.67 18.00 8.83
CA LEU A 129 8.13 17.34 10.06
C LEU A 129 9.64 17.51 10.26
N ALA A 130 10.44 17.32 9.20
CA ALA A 130 11.89 17.51 9.26
C ALA A 130 12.27 18.96 9.61
N ALA A 131 11.62 19.94 8.98
CA ALA A 131 11.85 21.36 9.25
C ALA A 131 11.48 21.74 10.69
N TRP A 132 10.33 21.29 11.17
CA TRP A 132 9.88 21.49 12.54
C TRP A 132 10.84 20.86 13.56
N SER A 133 11.28 19.62 13.31
CA SER A 133 12.24 18.93 14.17
C SER A 133 13.57 19.69 14.27
N ARG A 134 14.10 20.22 13.14
CA ARG A 134 15.30 21.07 13.16
C ARG A 134 15.12 22.35 13.97
N ALA A 135 13.98 23.03 13.79
CA ALA A 135 13.67 24.26 14.51
C ALA A 135 13.61 24.04 16.04
N GLN A 136 13.12 22.88 16.45
CA GLN A 136 13.05 22.45 17.85
C GLN A 136 14.35 21.81 18.36
N GLN A 137 15.42 21.79 17.54
CA GLN A 137 16.71 21.15 17.83
C GLN A 137 16.59 19.68 18.25
N ARG A 138 15.64 18.96 17.64
CA ARG A 138 15.39 17.55 17.91
C ARG A 138 16.22 16.66 16.98
N GLY A 139 16.50 15.44 17.42
CA GLY A 139 17.34 14.48 16.68
C GLY A 139 16.65 13.74 15.53
N ASP A 140 15.33 13.91 15.35
CA ASP A 140 14.50 13.18 14.39
C ASP A 140 14.51 13.77 12.97
N ALA A 141 15.04 14.98 12.77
CA ALA A 141 15.16 15.59 11.44
C ALA A 141 16.03 14.75 10.50
N ALA A 142 17.18 14.28 10.99
CA ALA A 142 18.07 13.40 10.22
C ALA A 142 17.41 12.07 9.87
N LEU A 143 16.48 11.58 10.71
CA LEU A 143 15.72 10.37 10.43
C LEU A 143 14.71 10.60 9.30
N CYS A 144 14.03 11.76 9.28
CA CYS A 144 13.14 12.14 8.18
C CYS A 144 13.88 12.17 6.85
N GLU A 145 15.08 12.75 6.81
CA GLU A 145 15.91 12.84 5.60
C GLU A 145 16.38 11.44 5.13
N ARG A 146 16.79 10.57 6.06
CA ARG A 146 17.12 9.17 5.73
C ARG A 146 15.94 8.41 5.15
N PHE A 147 14.76 8.53 5.75
CA PHE A 147 13.55 7.86 5.24
C PHE A 147 13.10 8.43 3.91
N ALA A 148 13.21 9.76 3.70
CA ALA A 148 12.94 10.37 2.40
C ALA A 148 13.85 9.80 1.31
N ALA A 149 15.15 9.65 1.59
CA ALA A 149 16.11 9.10 0.64
C ALA A 149 15.93 7.59 0.38
N ALA A 150 15.47 6.83 1.38
CA ALA A 150 15.26 5.39 1.27
C ALA A 150 13.89 5.02 0.69
N SER A 151 12.91 5.93 0.68
CA SER A 151 11.55 5.62 0.26
C SER A 151 11.46 5.36 -1.24
N VAL A 152 10.76 4.27 -1.58
CA VAL A 152 10.36 3.94 -2.96
C VAL A 152 8.85 4.04 -3.15
N ALA A 153 8.14 4.67 -2.21
CA ALA A 153 6.70 4.86 -2.31
C ALA A 153 6.35 5.79 -3.48
N GLY A 154 5.35 5.41 -4.26
CA GLY A 154 4.97 6.08 -5.50
C GLY A 154 5.75 5.62 -6.73
N VAL A 155 6.75 4.74 -6.58
CA VAL A 155 7.47 4.19 -7.74
C VAL A 155 6.50 3.42 -8.64
N ARG A 156 6.65 3.67 -9.95
CA ARG A 156 6.00 2.97 -11.04
C ARG A 156 7.06 2.40 -11.98
N ARG A 157 6.90 1.14 -12.40
CA ARG A 157 7.80 0.44 -13.30
C ARG A 157 7.02 -0.30 -14.37
N VAL A 158 7.36 -0.06 -15.63
CA VAL A 158 6.92 -0.92 -16.73
C VAL A 158 7.79 -2.16 -16.72
N LEU A 159 7.17 -3.32 -16.57
CA LEU A 159 7.85 -4.61 -16.52
C LEU A 159 7.98 -5.19 -17.93
N PRO A 160 9.13 -5.82 -18.26
CA PRO A 160 9.26 -6.59 -19.50
C PRO A 160 8.17 -7.66 -19.60
N GLY A 161 7.57 -7.80 -20.77
CA GLY A 161 6.46 -8.72 -20.99
C GLY A 161 6.21 -9.01 -22.47
N PRO A 162 5.20 -9.81 -22.80
CA PRO A 162 4.87 -10.14 -24.18
C PRO A 162 4.40 -8.90 -24.97
N THR A 163 4.58 -8.95 -26.29
CA THR A 163 4.03 -7.92 -27.18
C THR A 163 2.51 -7.91 -27.12
N GLY A 164 1.91 -6.73 -27.30
CA GLY A 164 0.44 -6.57 -27.20
C GLY A 164 -0.07 -6.48 -25.76
N GLU A 165 0.84 -6.46 -24.78
CA GLU A 165 0.52 -6.22 -23.39
C GLU A 165 1.42 -5.12 -22.80
N ARG A 166 0.86 -4.32 -21.91
CA ARG A 166 1.61 -3.37 -21.09
C ARG A 166 1.41 -3.71 -19.62
N ASN A 167 2.50 -4.02 -18.94
CA ASN A 167 2.51 -4.50 -17.57
C ASN A 167 3.20 -3.49 -16.67
N VAL A 168 2.49 -2.99 -15.66
CA VAL A 168 2.97 -1.94 -14.76
C VAL A 168 2.93 -2.45 -13.33
N TYR A 169 4.02 -2.28 -12.63
CA TYR A 169 4.16 -2.50 -11.20
C TYR A 169 4.23 -1.16 -10.47
N ARG A 170 3.46 -1.01 -9.39
CA ARG A 170 3.42 0.19 -8.56
C ARG A 170 3.62 -0.15 -7.10
N LEU A 171 4.28 0.77 -6.40
CA LEU A 171 4.42 0.77 -4.95
C LEU A 171 3.63 1.93 -4.37
N GLU A 172 2.66 1.63 -3.52
CA GLU A 172 1.85 2.64 -2.83
C GLU A 172 2.02 2.48 -1.33
N GLY A 173 1.89 3.56 -0.56
CA GLY A 173 1.82 3.44 0.89
C GLY A 173 0.58 2.68 1.31
N ARG A 174 0.70 1.88 2.36
CA ARG A 174 -0.45 1.35 3.10
C ARG A 174 -1.37 2.47 3.56
N HIS A 175 -2.66 2.19 3.72
CA HIS A 175 -3.65 3.22 4.00
C HIS A 175 -3.43 3.87 5.38
N ALA A 176 -3.29 3.06 6.41
CA ALA A 176 -3.11 3.54 7.78
C ALA A 176 -2.23 2.60 8.61
N VAL A 177 -1.26 3.17 9.31
CA VAL A 177 -0.31 2.44 10.13
C VAL A 177 -0.56 2.78 11.60
N LEU A 178 -0.89 1.76 12.40
CA LEU A 178 -0.99 1.91 13.85
C LEU A 178 0.43 2.07 14.42
N CYS A 179 0.64 3.14 15.16
CA CYS A 179 1.91 3.51 15.75
C CYS A 179 1.82 3.34 17.27
N LEU A 180 2.41 2.26 17.78
CA LEU A 180 2.49 1.95 19.20
C LEU A 180 3.89 2.31 19.69
N ALA A 181 3.98 3.39 20.46
CA ALA A 181 5.22 3.86 21.08
C ALA A 181 4.88 4.55 22.40
N ASP A 182 5.66 4.23 23.44
CA ASP A 182 5.45 4.74 24.80
C ASP A 182 5.97 6.18 24.94
N ASP A 183 7.08 6.51 24.27
CA ASP A 183 7.68 7.84 24.33
C ASP A 183 7.52 8.66 23.04
N GLU A 184 7.73 9.97 23.19
CA GLU A 184 7.57 10.96 22.12
C GLU A 184 8.59 10.79 20.99
N ARG A 185 9.82 10.37 21.30
CA ARG A 185 10.90 10.22 20.30
C ARG A 185 10.57 9.07 19.36
N ASP A 186 10.18 7.93 19.90
CA ASP A 186 9.81 6.75 19.13
C ASP A 186 8.51 6.96 18.35
N ARG A 187 7.57 7.72 18.92
CA ARG A 187 6.34 8.13 18.22
C ARG A 187 6.63 9.01 17.00
N LEU A 188 7.55 9.97 17.12
CA LEU A 188 7.99 10.80 16.00
C LEU A 188 8.79 9.99 14.97
N ALA A 189 9.59 9.02 15.41
CA ALA A 189 10.28 8.10 14.50
C ALA A 189 9.30 7.28 13.66
N GLN A 190 8.26 6.72 14.29
CA GLN A 190 7.18 6.02 13.60
C GLN A 190 6.45 6.95 12.63
N LEU A 191 6.12 8.16 13.06
CA LEU A 191 5.47 9.15 12.20
C LEU A 191 6.32 9.46 10.96
N ALA A 192 7.62 9.70 11.11
CA ALA A 192 8.52 9.97 9.99
C ALA A 192 8.53 8.81 8.97
N GLY A 193 8.61 7.55 9.44
CA GLY A 193 8.57 6.38 8.56
C GLY A 193 7.24 6.23 7.82
N VAL A 194 6.12 6.50 8.50
CA VAL A 194 4.77 6.45 7.92
C VAL A 194 4.56 7.54 6.87
N LEU A 195 5.02 8.77 7.16
CA LEU A 195 4.95 9.88 6.20
C LEU A 195 5.85 9.66 4.98
N ALA A 196 6.99 9.00 5.16
CA ALA A 196 7.92 8.68 4.08
C ALA A 196 7.35 7.74 3.03
N VAL A 197 6.33 6.95 3.36
CA VAL A 197 5.63 6.11 2.38
C VAL A 197 4.29 6.69 1.92
N GLY A 198 3.94 7.90 2.38
CA GLY A 198 2.67 8.52 2.05
C GLY A 198 1.46 7.89 2.72
N SER A 199 1.66 7.22 3.86
CA SER A 199 0.60 6.62 4.68
C SER A 199 0.06 7.61 5.73
N ARG A 200 -1.04 7.23 6.40
CA ARG A 200 -1.57 7.93 7.58
C ARG A 200 -1.11 7.21 8.85
N ALA A 201 -0.64 7.95 9.85
CA ALA A 201 -0.34 7.40 11.17
C ALA A 201 -1.63 7.35 12.00
N LEU A 202 -1.76 6.33 12.83
CA LEU A 202 -2.87 6.16 13.74
C LEU A 202 -2.32 5.95 15.15
N TRP A 203 -2.67 6.83 16.08
CA TRP A 203 -2.16 6.83 17.45
C TRP A 203 -3.23 6.37 18.44
N PRO A 204 -2.88 5.56 19.44
CA PRO A 204 -3.73 5.40 20.61
C PRO A 204 -4.03 6.76 21.26
N GLU A 205 -5.27 6.96 21.67
CA GLU A 205 -5.73 8.17 22.33
C GLU A 205 -5.04 8.34 23.69
N SER A 206 -4.29 9.44 23.86
CA SER A 206 -3.69 9.82 25.15
C SER A 206 -3.49 11.34 25.22
N PRO A 207 -3.46 11.93 26.43
CA PRO A 207 -3.17 13.36 26.61
C PRO A 207 -1.84 13.78 25.95
N GLU A 208 -0.80 12.94 26.08
CA GLU A 208 0.52 13.16 25.51
C GLU A 208 0.48 13.10 23.98
N ALA A 209 -0.25 12.13 23.41
CA ALA A 209 -0.42 12.02 21.96
C ALA A 209 -1.16 13.23 21.38
N ARG A 210 -2.17 13.75 22.09
CA ARG A 210 -2.91 14.97 21.71
C ARG A 210 -2.05 16.22 21.81
N ALA A 211 -1.29 16.37 22.89
CA ALA A 211 -0.39 17.50 23.07
C ALA A 211 0.68 17.53 21.97
N LEU A 212 1.30 16.37 21.67
CA LEU A 212 2.27 16.25 20.59
C LEU A 212 1.63 16.62 19.25
N HIS A 213 0.45 16.08 18.93
CA HIS A 213 -0.26 16.37 17.69
C HIS A 213 -0.56 17.85 17.49
N ALA A 214 -1.00 18.53 18.55
CA ALA A 214 -1.26 19.97 18.52
C ALA A 214 0.00 20.80 18.24
N ALA A 215 1.18 20.29 18.62
CA ALA A 215 2.47 20.94 18.36
C ALA A 215 3.03 20.66 16.95
N LEU A 216 2.50 19.66 16.23
CA LEU A 216 2.95 19.32 14.88
C LEU A 216 2.58 20.40 13.86
N PRO A 217 3.33 20.51 12.74
CA PRO A 217 2.97 21.39 11.63
C PRO A 217 1.59 21.07 11.03
N SER A 218 0.92 22.09 10.50
CA SER A 218 -0.41 21.98 9.87
C SER A 218 -0.50 20.94 8.74
N GLU A 219 0.61 20.72 8.04
CA GLU A 219 0.75 19.76 6.95
C GLU A 219 0.83 18.32 7.46
N VAL A 220 1.26 18.14 8.71
CA VAL A 220 1.45 16.85 9.37
C VAL A 220 0.21 16.43 10.14
N GLN A 221 -0.46 17.37 10.81
CA GLN A 221 -1.66 17.09 11.61
C GLN A 221 -2.75 16.25 10.90
N PRO A 222 -3.15 16.51 9.64
CA PRO A 222 -4.17 15.71 8.95
C PRO A 222 -3.70 14.29 8.59
N ARG A 223 -2.39 14.02 8.71
CA ARG A 223 -1.79 12.70 8.49
C ARG A 223 -1.77 11.83 9.75
N VAL A 224 -2.30 12.32 10.86
CA VAL A 224 -2.40 11.61 12.14
C VAL A 224 -3.87 11.44 12.50
N GLY A 225 -4.30 10.19 12.70
CA GLY A 225 -5.57 9.83 13.30
C GLY A 225 -5.39 9.35 14.73
N PHE A 226 -6.51 9.24 15.45
CA PHE A 226 -6.55 8.71 16.81
C PHE A 226 -7.51 7.53 16.88
N THR A 227 -7.23 6.60 17.79
CA THR A 227 -8.13 5.50 18.12
C THR A 227 -8.18 5.31 19.64
N PRO A 228 -9.39 5.26 20.24
CA PRO A 228 -9.53 4.98 21.67
C PRO A 228 -9.28 3.51 22.00
N ASP A 229 -9.47 2.62 21.03
CA ASP A 229 -9.29 1.18 21.17
C ASP A 229 -8.90 0.58 19.82
N TRP A 230 -7.61 0.31 19.69
CA TRP A 230 -7.06 -0.38 18.53
C TRP A 230 -7.17 -1.90 18.64
N GLN A 231 -7.59 -2.47 19.78
CA GLN A 231 -7.78 -3.91 19.91
C GLN A 231 -9.15 -4.32 19.38
N SER A 232 -10.16 -3.45 19.49
CA SER A 232 -11.45 -3.63 18.83
C SER A 232 -11.35 -3.41 17.32
N SER A 233 -11.98 -4.33 16.57
CA SER A 233 -12.00 -4.31 15.10
C SER A 233 -13.08 -3.38 14.51
N GLU A 234 -14.12 -3.06 15.27
CA GLU A 234 -15.32 -2.39 14.74
C GLU A 234 -15.13 -0.88 14.53
N ALA A 235 -14.13 -0.27 15.16
CA ALA A 235 -13.98 1.19 15.19
C ALA A 235 -12.76 1.72 14.41
N THR A 236 -11.79 0.88 14.02
CA THR A 236 -10.50 1.39 13.56
C THR A 236 -9.83 0.49 12.51
N ALA A 237 -9.78 1.02 11.27
CA ALA A 237 -9.12 0.38 10.14
C ALA A 237 -7.65 0.81 10.04
N PHE A 238 -6.75 -0.18 10.00
CA PHE A 238 -5.33 -0.03 9.71
C PHE A 238 -4.82 -1.33 9.05
N ASP A 239 -3.73 -1.23 8.30
CA ASP A 239 -3.19 -2.31 7.48
C ASP A 239 -1.70 -2.61 7.75
N ALA A 240 -1.08 -1.90 8.71
CA ALA A 240 0.20 -2.27 9.33
C ALA A 240 0.32 -1.74 10.76
N VAL A 241 1.25 -2.32 11.54
CA VAL A 241 1.58 -1.89 12.90
C VAL A 241 3.09 -1.68 13.04
N LEU A 242 3.47 -0.55 13.64
CA LEU A 242 4.81 -0.31 14.16
C LEU A 242 4.74 -0.33 15.68
N HIS A 243 5.64 -1.07 16.32
CA HIS A 243 5.71 -1.18 17.78
C HIS A 243 7.14 -0.94 18.25
N HIS A 244 7.39 0.18 18.93
CA HIS A 244 8.61 0.38 19.73
C HIS A 244 8.29 0.03 21.17
N GLY A 245 9.04 -0.92 21.74
CA GLY A 245 8.81 -1.36 23.11
C GLY A 245 9.48 -2.71 23.41
N SER A 246 9.20 -3.25 24.59
CA SER A 246 9.82 -4.52 25.03
C SER A 246 9.34 -5.73 24.20
N PRO A 247 10.11 -6.83 24.15
CA PRO A 247 9.66 -8.08 23.53
C PRO A 247 8.37 -8.65 24.13
N GLY A 248 8.14 -8.45 25.44
CA GLY A 248 6.90 -8.85 26.10
C GLY A 248 5.69 -8.06 25.62
N ALA A 249 5.84 -6.74 25.48
CA ALA A 249 4.80 -5.88 24.93
C ALA A 249 4.51 -6.21 23.46
N LEU A 250 5.56 -6.45 22.65
CA LEU A 250 5.41 -6.89 21.27
C LEU A 250 4.61 -8.19 21.15
N ARG A 251 4.89 -9.16 22.04
CA ARG A 251 4.14 -10.43 22.07
C ARG A 251 2.66 -10.18 22.36
N ALA A 252 2.33 -9.37 23.36
CA ALA A 252 0.96 -9.03 23.69
C ALA A 252 0.23 -8.33 22.53
N VAL A 253 0.93 -7.44 21.81
CA VAL A 253 0.41 -6.79 20.60
C VAL A 253 0.11 -7.83 19.51
N CYS A 254 1.02 -8.76 19.24
CA CYS A 254 0.81 -9.82 18.26
C CYS A 254 -0.38 -10.72 18.64
N GLU A 255 -0.51 -11.10 19.92
CA GLU A 255 -1.63 -11.90 20.41
C GLU A 255 -2.98 -11.17 20.25
N ALA A 256 -3.03 -9.88 20.59
CA ALA A 256 -4.23 -9.06 20.41
C ALA A 256 -4.63 -8.93 18.93
N LEU A 257 -3.65 -8.68 18.04
CA LEU A 257 -3.90 -8.55 16.60
C LEU A 257 -4.32 -9.86 15.96
N ALA A 258 -3.75 -11.00 16.40
CA ALA A 258 -4.13 -12.32 15.90
C ALA A 258 -5.57 -12.71 16.26
N ALA A 259 -6.10 -12.17 17.36
CA ALA A 259 -7.48 -12.38 17.79
C ALA A 259 -8.49 -11.45 17.08
N ARG A 260 -8.03 -10.41 16.37
CA ARG A 260 -8.92 -9.49 15.65
C ARG A 260 -9.54 -10.17 14.44
N PRO A 261 -10.85 -9.98 14.18
CA PRO A 261 -11.44 -10.36 12.91
C PRO A 261 -10.96 -9.44 11.78
N GLY A 262 -11.11 -9.91 10.54
CA GLY A 262 -10.76 -9.17 9.34
C GLY A 262 -9.40 -9.55 8.76
N ALA A 263 -8.76 -8.58 8.09
CA ALA A 263 -7.47 -8.80 7.43
C ALA A 263 -6.35 -9.04 8.44
N ILE A 264 -5.43 -9.95 8.11
CA ILE A 264 -4.20 -10.14 8.88
C ILE A 264 -3.33 -8.90 8.71
N VAL A 265 -2.91 -8.30 9.82
CA VAL A 265 -2.07 -7.10 9.82
C VAL A 265 -0.63 -7.44 10.17
N GLY A 266 0.31 -6.96 9.36
CA GLY A 266 1.73 -7.13 9.62
C GLY A 266 2.24 -6.23 10.75
N VAL A 267 3.03 -6.80 11.67
CA VAL A 267 3.67 -6.08 12.77
C VAL A 267 5.17 -5.94 12.53
N GLN A 268 5.71 -4.75 12.79
CA GLN A 268 7.14 -4.51 12.93
C GLN A 268 7.43 -4.18 14.41
N GLY A 269 8.06 -5.11 15.12
CA GLY A 269 8.65 -4.85 16.43
C GLY A 269 10.03 -4.22 16.27
N LEU A 270 10.24 -3.10 16.94
CA LEU A 270 11.39 -2.23 16.78
C LEU A 270 12.08 -2.06 18.13
N ALA A 271 13.38 -2.36 18.17
CA ALA A 271 14.23 -2.09 19.34
C ALA A 271 14.86 -0.69 19.29
N ASP A 272 14.90 -0.09 18.09
CA ASP A 272 15.39 1.25 17.78
C ASP A 272 14.57 1.84 16.63
N ALA A 273 14.93 3.03 16.15
CA ALA A 273 14.22 3.71 15.06
C ALA A 273 14.40 3.08 13.65
N ALA A 274 14.88 1.84 13.52
CA ALA A 274 15.12 1.16 12.24
C ALA A 274 13.82 0.61 11.61
N ILE A 275 12.93 1.51 11.19
CA ILE A 275 11.68 1.15 10.50
C ILE A 275 11.97 0.69 9.08
N VAL A 276 11.46 -0.50 8.71
CA VAL A 276 11.60 -0.97 7.33
C VAL A 276 10.43 -0.50 6.48
N LEU A 277 10.69 0.50 5.63
CA LEU A 277 9.67 1.17 4.82
C LEU A 277 8.94 0.22 3.86
N ASP A 278 9.61 -0.77 3.27
CA ASP A 278 9.00 -1.73 2.34
C ASP A 278 7.81 -2.49 2.93
N ARG A 279 7.85 -2.71 4.25
CA ARG A 279 6.77 -3.41 4.97
C ARG A 279 5.54 -2.52 5.18
N LEU A 280 5.66 -1.23 4.89
CA LEU A 280 4.58 -0.23 4.90
C LEU A 280 4.05 0.05 3.49
N LEU A 281 4.48 -0.70 2.48
CA LEU A 281 4.00 -0.57 1.10
C LEU A 281 2.96 -1.63 0.74
N LEU A 282 2.13 -1.27 -0.22
CA LEU A 282 1.26 -2.11 -1.03
C LEU A 282 1.87 -2.19 -2.42
N GLU A 283 1.99 -3.40 -2.93
CA GLU A 283 2.39 -3.64 -4.31
C GLU A 283 1.12 -3.77 -5.16
N ARG A 284 1.08 -3.12 -6.32
CA ARG A 284 -0.04 -3.22 -7.28
C ARG A 284 0.46 -3.52 -8.67
N SER A 285 -0.17 -4.48 -9.34
CA SER A 285 0.09 -4.85 -10.72
C SER A 285 -1.08 -4.44 -11.60
N LEU A 286 -0.80 -3.74 -12.69
CA LEU A 286 -1.76 -3.38 -13.73
C LEU A 286 -1.29 -4.01 -15.05
N SER A 287 -2.14 -4.84 -15.64
CA SER A 287 -1.88 -5.47 -16.93
C SER A 287 -2.93 -5.06 -17.96
N VAL A 288 -2.48 -4.40 -19.02
CA VAL A 288 -3.35 -3.87 -20.07
C VAL A 288 -3.10 -4.63 -21.37
N ASN A 289 -4.15 -5.22 -21.94
CA ASN A 289 -4.09 -5.74 -23.30
C ASN A 289 -4.18 -4.58 -24.29
N THR A 290 -3.04 -4.21 -24.88
CA THR A 290 -2.94 -3.12 -25.87
C THR A 290 -3.36 -3.56 -27.26
N ALA A 291 -3.50 -4.88 -27.49
CA ALA A 291 -4.00 -5.46 -28.74
C ALA A 291 -5.52 -5.70 -28.75
N ALA A 292 -6.25 -5.27 -27.72
CA ALA A 292 -7.70 -5.51 -27.59
C ALA A 292 -8.55 -4.89 -28.72
N ALA A 293 -7.99 -3.95 -29.48
CA ALA A 293 -8.62 -3.37 -30.67
C ALA A 293 -8.51 -4.26 -31.93
N GLY A 294 -7.77 -5.38 -31.87
CA GLY A 294 -7.58 -6.32 -32.98
C GLY A 294 -6.24 -6.18 -33.70
N GLY A 295 -5.28 -5.41 -33.17
CA GLY A 295 -3.95 -5.22 -33.74
C GLY A 295 -2.98 -4.59 -32.74
N ASN A 296 -1.67 -4.67 -33.00
CA ASN A 296 -0.63 -4.12 -32.14
C ASN A 296 0.10 -2.97 -32.85
N ALA A 297 -0.18 -1.73 -32.43
CA ALA A 297 0.40 -0.54 -33.04
C ALA A 297 1.94 -0.51 -33.00
N HIS A 298 2.58 -1.03 -31.95
CA HIS A 298 4.04 -1.09 -31.86
C HIS A 298 4.66 -2.06 -32.88
N LEU A 299 3.97 -3.14 -33.22
CA LEU A 299 4.46 -4.08 -34.24
C LEU A 299 4.32 -3.51 -35.66
N MET A 300 3.43 -2.53 -35.87
CA MET A 300 3.28 -1.86 -37.16
C MET A 300 4.44 -0.92 -37.49
N THR A 301 5.25 -0.55 -36.49
CA THR A 301 6.42 0.34 -36.66
C THR A 301 7.76 -0.40 -36.74
N ILE A 302 7.76 -1.73 -36.59
CA ILE A 302 8.97 -2.57 -36.67
C ILE A 302 8.98 -3.22 -38.06
N GLY A 303 9.94 -2.83 -38.90
CA GLY A 303 10.15 -3.33 -40.26
C GLY A 303 11.62 -3.56 -40.57
#